data_AF-A0A918QF07-F1
#
_entry.id   AF-A0A918QF07-F1
#
_cell.length_a   1.000
_cell.length_b   1.000
_cell.length_c   1.000
_cell.angle_alpha   90.00
_cell.angle_beta   90.00
_cell.angle_gamma   90.00
#
_symmetry.space_group_name_H-M   'P 1'
#
loop_
_entity.id
_entity.type
_entity.pdbx_description
1 polymer ?
#
loop_
_entity_poly.entity_id
_entity_poly.type
_entity_poly.pdbx_seq_one_letter_code
_entity_poly.pdbx_strand_id
1 'polypeptide(L)'
;MDTGTEAFKSTVERASVAGNQAFKDGVEKSLGMLNEVNSLSKGNIEAVIESMTAATKGVETVGAQTAAFAKKNWEDAVAAGKSLSSAKSVQEVIELQSSWAKSSIEAYVSEMNTISETLSASFKDTFKPINARMTAAVEKFQSYK
;
A
#
# COMPACT_ATOMS: atom_id res chain seq x y z
N MET A 1 44.09 -61.52 4.93
CA MET A 1 43.47 -60.79 6.06
C MET A 1 43.34 -59.28 5.77
N ASP A 2 43.89 -58.75 4.67
CA ASP A 2 43.89 -57.30 4.41
C ASP A 2 42.58 -56.72 3.85
N THR A 3 41.82 -57.49 3.08
CA THR A 3 40.59 -56.99 2.42
C THR A 3 39.44 -56.68 3.38
N GLY A 4 39.34 -57.42 4.50
CA GLY A 4 38.31 -57.18 5.52
C GLY A 4 38.57 -55.92 6.35
N THR A 5 39.84 -55.65 6.67
CA THR A 5 40.24 -54.48 7.46
C THR A 5 40.09 -53.18 6.67
N GLU A 6 40.44 -53.17 5.38
CA GLU A 6 40.22 -52.00 4.51
C GLU A 6 38.74 -51.73 4.25
N ALA A 7 37.93 -52.76 4.04
CA ALA A 7 36.48 -52.61 3.87
C ALA A 7 35.81 -52.03 5.12
N PHE A 8 36.23 -52.48 6.31
CA PHE A 8 35.77 -51.92 7.58
C PHE A 8 36.18 -50.46 7.75
N LYS A 9 37.45 -50.13 7.50
CA LYS A 9 37.98 -48.76 7.62
C LYS A 9 37.29 -47.80 6.64
N SER A 10 37.09 -48.23 5.39
CA SER A 10 36.33 -47.48 4.37
C SER A 10 34.87 -47.25 4.76
N THR A 11 34.24 -48.21 5.43
CA THR A 11 32.85 -48.09 5.91
C THR A 11 32.75 -47.09 7.06
N VAL A 12 33.71 -47.12 7.99
CA VAL A 12 33.79 -46.15 9.09
C VAL A 12 34.06 -44.74 8.59
N GLU A 13 34.97 -44.56 7.63
CA GLU A 13 35.25 -43.26 7.01
C GLU A 13 34.04 -42.71 6.25
N ARG A 14 33.34 -43.54 5.45
CA ARG A 14 32.09 -43.14 4.79
C ARG A 14 31.00 -42.77 5.78
N ALA A 15 30.83 -43.55 6.86
CA ALA A 15 29.87 -43.25 7.90
C ALA A 15 30.20 -41.92 8.61
N SER A 16 31.49 -41.67 8.90
CA SER A 16 31.93 -40.41 9.50
C SER A 16 31.73 -39.20 8.58
N VAL A 17 32.00 -39.34 7.28
CA VAL A 17 31.80 -38.26 6.29
C VAL A 17 30.31 -37.99 6.08
N ALA A 18 29.49 -39.03 5.91
CA ALA A 18 28.04 -38.89 5.78
C ALA A 18 27.40 -38.26 7.03
N GLY A 19 27.86 -38.64 8.23
CA GLY A 19 27.42 -38.05 9.49
C GLY A 19 27.77 -36.56 9.61
N ASN A 20 28.99 -36.18 9.24
CA ASN A 20 29.42 -34.78 9.21
C ASN A 20 28.65 -33.95 8.17
N GLN A 21 28.38 -34.51 7.00
CA GLN A 21 27.60 -33.85 5.95
C GLN A 21 26.15 -33.63 6.40
N ALA A 22 25.49 -34.68 6.91
CA ALA A 22 24.12 -34.59 7.41
C ALA A 22 23.98 -33.59 8.57
N PHE A 23 25.00 -33.50 9.43
CA PHE A 23 25.05 -32.49 10.49
C PHE A 23 25.15 -31.06 9.91
N LYS A 24 26.03 -30.82 8.95
CA LYS A 24 26.17 -29.51 8.28
C LYS A 24 24.86 -29.12 7.59
N ASP A 25 24.30 -30.00 6.79
CA ASP A 25 23.04 -29.77 6.08
C ASP A 25 21.88 -29.50 7.09
N GLY A 26 21.86 -30.21 8.22
CA GLY A 26 20.88 -30.02 9.29
C GLY A 26 20.99 -28.65 9.99
N VAL A 27 22.22 -28.18 10.22
CA VAL A 27 22.50 -26.85 10.77
C VAL A 27 22.13 -25.76 9.76
N GLU A 28 22.55 -25.89 8.50
CA GLU A 28 22.23 -24.94 7.42
C GLU A 28 20.72 -24.82 7.21
N LYS A 29 20.00 -25.95 7.20
CA LYS A 29 18.54 -25.96 7.08
C LYS A 29 17.87 -25.27 8.27
N SER A 30 18.36 -25.52 9.48
CA SER A 30 17.80 -24.92 10.71
C SER A 30 18.05 -23.40 10.74
N LEU A 31 19.24 -22.94 10.37
CA LEU A 31 19.55 -21.51 10.22
C LEU A 31 18.71 -20.85 9.12
N GLY A 32 18.53 -21.54 7.99
CA GLY A 32 17.64 -21.11 6.91
C GLY A 32 16.20 -20.91 7.38
N MET A 33 15.65 -21.89 8.11
CA MET A 33 14.29 -21.81 8.67
C MET A 33 14.13 -20.66 9.68
N LEU A 34 15.12 -20.43 10.55
CA LEU A 34 15.08 -19.33 11.52
C LEU A 34 15.12 -17.95 10.82
N ASN A 35 16.00 -17.80 9.83
CA ASN A 35 16.05 -16.57 9.03
C ASN A 35 14.75 -16.33 8.27
N GLU A 36 14.12 -17.39 7.78
CA GLU A 36 12.87 -17.30 7.06
C GLU A 36 11.70 -16.89 7.95
N VAL A 37 11.56 -17.51 9.13
CA VAL A 37 10.56 -17.10 10.13
C VAL A 37 10.76 -15.63 10.52
N ASN A 38 12.00 -15.22 10.77
CA ASN A 38 12.32 -13.83 11.11
C ASN A 38 11.96 -12.85 9.98
N SER A 39 12.27 -13.20 8.73
CA SER A 39 11.95 -12.40 7.54
C SER A 39 10.43 -12.28 7.33
N LEU A 40 9.68 -13.37 7.49
CA LEU A 40 8.21 -13.37 7.41
C LEU A 40 7.60 -12.48 8.50
N SER A 41 8.04 -12.62 9.74
CA SER A 41 7.56 -11.79 10.85
C SER A 41 7.84 -10.31 10.61
N LYS A 42 9.06 -9.97 10.19
CA LYS A 42 9.46 -8.59 9.88
C LYS A 42 8.64 -8.02 8.72
N GLY A 43 8.53 -8.74 7.61
CA GLY A 43 7.79 -8.30 6.43
C GLY A 43 6.30 -8.09 6.71
N ASN A 44 5.69 -8.89 7.58
CA ASN A 44 4.29 -8.70 7.99
C ASN A 44 4.11 -7.42 8.83
N ILE A 45 5.05 -7.12 9.74
CA ILE A 45 5.01 -5.88 10.53
C ILE A 45 5.21 -4.66 9.62
N GLU A 46 6.18 -4.73 8.70
CA GLU A 46 6.42 -3.67 7.71
C GLU A 46 5.18 -3.42 6.85
N ALA A 47 4.52 -4.48 6.38
CA ALA A 47 3.30 -4.35 5.60
C ALA A 47 2.17 -3.66 6.39
N VAL A 48 2.01 -3.95 7.68
CA VAL A 48 1.02 -3.26 8.53
C VAL A 48 1.37 -1.77 8.68
N ILE A 49 2.64 -1.45 8.91
CA ILE A 49 3.11 -0.06 9.02
C ILE A 49 2.88 0.70 7.71
N GLU A 50 3.18 0.08 6.57
CA GLU A 50 2.93 0.65 5.25
C GLU A 50 1.43 0.87 5.00
N SER A 51 0.58 -0.09 5.36
CA SER A 51 -0.89 0.03 5.28
C SER A 51 -1.40 1.19 6.14
N MET A 52 -0.92 1.32 7.39
CA MET A 52 -1.28 2.44 8.27
C MET A 52 -0.83 3.78 7.71
N THR A 53 0.37 3.83 7.12
CA THR A 53 0.91 5.03 6.48
C THR A 53 0.06 5.42 5.27
N ALA A 54 -0.33 4.46 4.44
CA ALA A 54 -1.19 4.70 3.30
C ALA A 54 -2.58 5.22 3.71
N ALA A 55 -3.18 4.62 4.75
CA ALA A 55 -4.46 5.08 5.29
C ALA A 55 -4.38 6.52 5.82
N THR A 56 -3.30 6.85 6.54
CA THR A 56 -3.05 8.20 7.06
C THR A 56 -2.94 9.23 5.93
N LYS A 57 -2.17 8.91 4.88
CA LYS A 57 -2.07 9.77 3.68
C LYS A 57 -3.41 9.98 2.99
N GLY A 58 -4.27 8.95 2.95
CA GLY A 58 -5.62 9.07 2.41
C GLY A 58 -6.45 10.13 3.15
N VAL A 59 -6.41 10.11 4.48
CA VAL A 59 -7.08 11.12 5.31
C VAL A 59 -6.50 12.52 5.10
N GLU A 60 -5.17 12.64 5.08
CA GLU A 60 -4.50 13.92 4.82
C GLU A 60 -4.89 14.50 3.45
N THR A 61 -4.98 13.64 2.43
CA THR A 61 -5.35 14.06 1.06
C THR A 61 -6.79 14.58 1.01
N VAL A 62 -7.75 13.86 1.62
CA VAL A 62 -9.15 14.31 1.69
C VAL A 62 -9.28 15.63 2.46
N GLY A 63 -8.52 15.78 3.56
CA GLY A 63 -8.48 17.02 4.33
C GLY A 63 -7.95 18.20 3.50
N ALA A 64 -6.87 17.98 2.75
CA ALA A 64 -6.31 19.00 1.86
C ALA A 64 -7.26 19.39 0.72
N GLN A 65 -7.95 18.43 0.11
CA GLN A 65 -8.97 18.67 -0.92
C GLN A 65 -10.12 19.51 -0.38
N THR A 66 -10.65 19.13 0.79
CA THR A 66 -11.74 19.86 1.46
C THR A 66 -11.34 21.32 1.76
N ALA A 67 -10.13 21.54 2.24
CA ALA A 67 -9.61 22.89 2.50
C ALA A 67 -9.45 23.71 1.21
N ALA A 68 -8.95 23.09 0.14
CA ALA A 68 -8.82 23.73 -1.17
C ALA A 68 -10.20 24.10 -1.76
N PHE A 69 -11.18 23.21 -1.65
CA PHE A 69 -12.56 23.47 -2.09
C PHE A 69 -13.21 24.61 -1.29
N ALA A 70 -13.03 24.64 0.04
CA ALA A 70 -13.52 25.73 0.87
C ALA A 70 -12.92 27.09 0.47
N LYS A 71 -11.60 27.12 0.20
CA LYS A 71 -10.93 28.33 -0.30
C LYS A 71 -11.49 28.77 -1.65
N LYS A 72 -11.66 27.84 -2.60
CA LYS A 72 -12.25 28.12 -3.91
C LYS A 72 -13.66 28.69 -3.78
N ASN A 73 -14.51 28.09 -2.95
CA ASN A 73 -15.88 28.59 -2.74
C ASN A 73 -15.90 30.01 -2.17
N TRP A 74 -14.96 30.35 -1.29
CA TRP A 74 -14.83 31.72 -0.78
C TRP A 74 -14.45 32.69 -1.90
N GLU A 75 -13.46 32.35 -2.73
CA GLU A 75 -13.04 33.16 -3.88
C GLU A 75 -14.20 33.35 -4.88
N ASP A 76 -14.93 32.27 -5.19
CA ASP A 76 -16.10 32.30 -6.07
C ASP A 76 -17.23 33.17 -5.51
N ALA A 77 -17.49 33.12 -4.20
CA ALA A 77 -18.49 33.97 -3.55
C ALA A 77 -18.11 35.46 -3.58
N VAL A 78 -16.85 35.80 -3.33
CA VAL A 78 -16.35 37.18 -3.44
C VAL A 78 -16.48 37.68 -4.88
N ALA A 79 -16.13 36.85 -5.87
CA ALA A 79 -16.28 37.18 -7.28
C ALA A 79 -17.76 37.42 -7.65
N ALA A 80 -18.67 36.55 -7.20
CA ALA A 80 -20.11 36.71 -7.41
C ALA A 80 -20.64 38.01 -6.79
N GLY A 81 -20.25 38.33 -5.56
CA GLY A 81 -20.63 39.58 -4.90
C GLY A 81 -20.15 40.82 -5.66
N LYS A 82 -18.92 40.80 -6.18
CA LYS A 82 -18.38 41.88 -7.01
C LYS A 82 -19.17 42.06 -8.31
N SER A 83 -19.48 40.96 -9.00
CA SER A 83 -20.29 40.98 -10.22
C SER A 83 -21.70 41.52 -9.96
N LEU A 84 -22.35 41.06 -8.88
CA LEU A 84 -23.67 41.55 -8.48
C LEU A 84 -23.67 43.05 -8.16
N SER A 85 -22.63 43.55 -7.48
CA SER A 85 -22.51 44.98 -7.17
C SER A 85 -22.35 45.89 -8.40
N SER A 86 -21.95 45.30 -9.54
CA SER A 86 -21.75 46.02 -10.80
C SER A 86 -22.95 45.90 -11.77
N ALA A 87 -23.97 45.12 -11.39
CA ALA A 87 -25.15 44.89 -12.22
C ALA A 87 -26.00 46.17 -12.35
N LYS A 88 -26.47 46.45 -13.56
CA LYS A 88 -27.20 47.68 -13.91
C LYS A 88 -28.71 47.47 -14.03
N SER A 89 -29.17 46.22 -13.95
CA SER A 89 -30.58 45.85 -14.07
C SER A 89 -30.93 44.60 -13.28
N VAL A 90 -32.22 44.41 -12.99
CA VAL A 90 -32.75 43.20 -12.35
C VAL A 90 -32.51 41.96 -13.23
N GLN A 91 -32.61 42.11 -14.55
CA GLN A 91 -32.36 41.04 -15.50
C GLN A 91 -30.90 40.53 -15.38
N GLU A 92 -29.94 41.45 -15.33
CA GLU A 92 -28.51 41.13 -15.16
C GLU A 92 -28.23 40.45 -13.81
N VAL A 93 -28.93 40.86 -12.74
CA VAL A 93 -28.85 40.18 -11.43
C VAL A 93 -29.34 38.73 -11.51
N ILE A 94 -30.48 38.48 -12.17
CA ILE A 94 -31.05 37.13 -12.34
C ILE A 94 -30.10 36.24 -13.13
N GLU A 95 -29.49 36.76 -14.19
CA GLU A 95 -28.53 36.04 -15.02
C GLU A 95 -27.26 35.68 -14.25
N LEU A 96 -26.70 36.64 -13.50
CA LEU A 96 -25.52 36.42 -12.65
C LEU A 96 -25.78 35.38 -11.56
N GLN A 97 -26.94 35.47 -10.89
CA GLN A 97 -27.30 34.53 -9.83
C GLN A 97 -27.54 33.12 -10.37
N SER A 98 -28.18 33.00 -11.54
CA SER A 98 -28.41 31.70 -12.21
C SER A 98 -27.09 31.06 -12.65
N SER A 99 -26.18 31.86 -13.22
CA SER A 99 -24.85 31.41 -13.63
C SER A 99 -24.02 30.94 -12.43
N TRP A 100 -24.00 31.71 -11.34
CA TRP A 100 -23.32 31.33 -10.11
C TRP A 100 -23.88 30.05 -9.49
N ALA A 101 -25.21 29.91 -9.44
CA ALA A 101 -25.86 28.71 -8.94
C ALA A 101 -25.49 27.47 -9.77
N LYS A 102 -25.51 27.58 -11.10
CA LYS A 102 -25.11 26.49 -12.01
C LYS A 102 -23.65 26.10 -11.77
N SER A 103 -22.74 27.09 -11.74
CA SER A 103 -21.31 26.85 -11.52
C SER A 103 -21.05 26.23 -10.14
N SER A 104 -21.78 26.64 -9.11
CA SER A 104 -21.65 26.09 -7.76
C SER A 104 -22.06 24.60 -7.70
N ILE A 105 -23.13 24.22 -8.42
CA ILE A 105 -23.56 22.82 -8.52
C ILE A 105 -22.51 21.98 -9.27
N GLU A 106 -22.00 22.49 -10.40
CA GLU A 106 -20.95 21.81 -11.17
C GLU A 106 -19.68 21.61 -10.33
N ALA A 107 -19.25 22.64 -9.61
CA ALA A 107 -18.09 22.58 -8.72
C ALA A 107 -18.30 21.55 -7.59
N TYR A 108 -19.48 21.52 -6.97
CA TYR A 108 -19.79 20.57 -5.91
C TYR A 108 -19.80 19.12 -6.40
N VAL A 109 -20.44 18.85 -7.55
CA VAL A 109 -20.45 17.51 -8.16
C VAL A 109 -19.02 17.08 -8.53
N SER A 110 -18.21 17.99 -9.07
CA SER A 110 -16.81 17.70 -9.36
C SER A 110 -16.03 17.31 -8.10
N GLU A 111 -16.17 18.07 -7.02
CA GLU A 111 -15.47 17.78 -5.75
C GLU A 111 -15.90 16.44 -5.17
N MET A 112 -17.20 16.11 -5.20
CA MET A 112 -17.69 14.81 -4.77
C MET A 112 -17.06 13.65 -5.55
N ASN A 113 -16.92 13.79 -6.86
CA ASN A 113 -16.25 12.78 -7.69
C ASN A 113 -14.77 12.65 -7.31
N THR A 114 -14.06 13.76 -7.12
CA THR A 114 -12.65 13.78 -6.70
C THR A 114 -12.46 13.11 -5.33
N ILE A 115 -13.33 13.38 -4.36
CA ILE A 115 -13.28 12.71 -3.04
C ILE A 115 -13.54 11.22 -3.18
N SER A 116 -14.52 10.80 -4.00
CA SER A 116 -14.82 9.39 -4.25
C SER A 116 -13.64 8.63 -4.88
N GLU A 117 -12.98 9.25 -5.87
CA GLU A 117 -11.75 8.73 -6.48
C GLU A 117 -10.62 8.60 -5.46
N THR A 118 -10.44 9.62 -4.62
CA THR A 118 -9.42 9.66 -3.57
C THR A 118 -9.63 8.57 -2.52
N LEU A 119 -10.87 8.37 -2.07
CA LEU A 119 -11.23 7.29 -1.15
C LEU A 119 -10.99 5.91 -1.77
N SER A 120 -11.37 5.75 -3.04
CA SER A 120 -11.15 4.50 -3.77
C SER A 120 -9.65 4.18 -3.95
N ALA A 121 -8.83 5.19 -4.25
CA ALA A 121 -7.39 5.05 -4.33
C ALA A 121 -6.78 4.73 -2.96
N SER A 122 -7.17 5.47 -1.91
CA SER A 122 -6.70 5.26 -0.54
C SER A 122 -7.00 3.85 -0.03
N PHE A 123 -8.18 3.32 -0.35
CA PHE A 123 -8.53 1.93 -0.05
C PHE A 123 -7.57 0.95 -0.73
N LYS A 124 -7.34 1.10 -2.04
CA LYS A 124 -6.41 0.23 -2.79
C LYS A 124 -4.99 0.29 -2.21
N ASP A 125 -4.50 1.48 -1.92
CA ASP A 125 -3.15 1.68 -1.38
C ASP A 125 -3.00 1.12 0.03
N THR A 126 -4.05 1.17 0.85
CA THR A 126 -4.08 0.57 2.20
C THR A 126 -3.90 -0.95 2.14
N PHE A 127 -4.52 -1.64 1.18
CA PHE A 127 -4.45 -3.10 1.09
C PHE A 127 -3.29 -3.63 0.24
N LYS A 128 -2.62 -2.77 -0.52
CA LYS A 128 -1.51 -3.15 -1.40
C LYS A 128 -0.37 -3.88 -0.66
N PRO A 129 0.11 -3.45 0.53
CA PRO A 129 1.18 -4.15 1.24
C PRO A 129 0.77 -5.56 1.68
N ILE A 130 -0.47 -5.73 2.15
CA ILE A 130 -1.01 -7.03 2.55
C ILE A 130 -1.11 -7.97 1.34
N ASN A 131 -1.61 -7.46 0.21
CA ASN A 131 -1.66 -8.23 -1.03
C ASN A 131 -0.27 -8.67 -1.48
N ALA A 132 0.74 -7.80 -1.37
CA ALA A 132 2.12 -8.15 -1.68
C ALA A 132 2.67 -9.26 -0.76
N ARG A 133 2.32 -9.25 0.54
CA ARG A 133 2.68 -10.34 1.46
C ARG A 133 2.02 -11.66 1.07
N MET A 134 0.76 -11.63 0.64
CA MET A 134 0.06 -12.82 0.16
C MET A 134 0.73 -13.39 -1.10
N THR A 135 1.03 -12.54 -2.08
CA THR A 135 1.74 -12.94 -3.31
C THR A 135 3.10 -13.56 -2.98
N ALA A 136 3.89 -12.91 -2.13
CA ALA A 136 5.20 -13.43 -1.72
C ALA A 136 5.09 -14.79 -1.02
N ALA A 137 4.05 -15.02 -0.21
CA ALA A 137 3.81 -16.32 0.42
C ALA A 137 3.45 -17.40 -0.60
N VAL A 138 2.64 -17.08 -1.61
CA VAL A 138 2.28 -18.00 -2.71
C VAL A 138 3.50 -18.37 -3.55
N GLU A 139 4.31 -17.40 -3.97
CA GLU A 139 5.55 -17.62 -4.73
C GLU A 139 6.53 -18.49 -3.94
N LYS A 140 6.63 -18.25 -2.63
CA LYS A 140 7.48 -19.04 -1.75
C LYS A 140 6.98 -20.48 -1.63
N PHE A 141 5.68 -20.70 -1.49
CA PHE A 141 5.10 -22.06 -1.49
C PHE A 141 5.39 -22.79 -2.80
N GLN A 142 5.31 -22.10 -3.94
CA GLN A 142 5.64 -22.66 -5.24
C GLN A 142 7.12 -23.05 -5.36
N SER A 143 8.03 -22.32 -4.71
CA SER A 143 9.47 -22.65 -4.74
C SER A 143 9.84 -23.96 -4.04
N TYR A 144 8.94 -24.51 -3.21
CA TYR A 144 9.13 -25.80 -2.53
C TYR A 144 8.56 -27.00 -3.32
N LYS A 145 7.86 -26.75 -4.43
CA LYS A 145 7.25 -27.77 -5.27
C LYS A 145 8.15 -28.08 -6.47
#